data_AF-A0A2V9NGV9-F1
#
_entry.id   AF-A0A2V9NGV9-F1
#
_cell.length_a   1.000
_cell.length_b   1.000
_cell.length_c   1.000
_cell.angle_alpha   90.00
_cell.angle_beta   90.00
_cell.angle_gamma   90.00
#
_symmetry.space_group_name_H-M   'P 1'
#
loop_
_entity.id
_entity.type
_entity.pdbx_description
1 polymer ?
#
loop_
_entity_poly.entity_id
_entity_poly.type
_entity_poly.pdbx_seq_one_letter_code
_entity_poly.pdbx_strand_id
1 'polypeptide(L)'
;MTITDFATQHRLKTKHDKGDDTTIIPGKAGQLYEYSDEEFAVMYILPATKPARPRVWNRMRDLCAAAGMVLRQNGDAEGALSFNPENREQVKLAIKLAGVKRKRQMSEKQKAVAEAALRLAFARKRGTAVPTEGTLAT
;
A
#
# COMPACT_ATOMS: atom_id res chain seq x y z
N MET A 1 -18.97 -1.61 -6.86
CA MET A 1 -17.93 -0.54 -6.89
C MET A 1 -16.63 -1.15 -7.35
N THR A 2 -15.85 -0.51 -8.24
CA THR A 2 -14.55 -1.04 -8.67
C THR A 2 -13.41 -0.67 -7.71
N ILE A 3 -12.27 -1.34 -7.80
CA ILE A 3 -11.07 -1.10 -6.99
C ILE A 3 -10.43 0.24 -7.32
N THR A 4 -10.59 0.70 -8.55
CA THR A 4 -10.14 2.03 -8.97
C THR A 4 -10.99 3.11 -8.30
N ASP A 5 -12.31 2.91 -8.24
CA ASP A 5 -13.22 3.82 -7.54
C ASP A 5 -12.94 3.82 -6.04
N PHE A 6 -12.83 2.63 -5.44
CA PHE A 6 -12.52 2.44 -4.03
C PHE A 6 -11.17 3.10 -3.66
N ALA A 7 -10.13 2.89 -4.48
CA ALA A 7 -8.83 3.51 -4.26
C ALA A 7 -8.91 5.03 -4.36
N THR A 8 -9.71 5.57 -5.27
CA THR A 8 -9.91 7.02 -5.41
C THR A 8 -10.62 7.57 -4.17
N GLN A 9 -11.75 6.98 -3.79
CA GLN A 9 -12.55 7.36 -2.61
C GLN A 9 -11.72 7.36 -1.32
N HIS A 10 -10.86 6.36 -1.14
CA HIS A 10 -10.06 6.21 0.08
C HIS A 10 -8.62 6.76 -0.03
N ARG A 11 -8.29 7.41 -1.15
CA ARG A 11 -6.97 7.98 -1.46
C ARG A 11 -5.85 6.94 -1.37
N LEU A 12 -6.06 5.77 -1.93
CA LEU A 12 -5.11 4.66 -1.96
C LEU A 12 -4.39 4.62 -3.31
N LYS A 13 -3.26 3.91 -3.37
CA LYS A 13 -2.54 3.65 -4.62
C LYS A 13 -2.89 2.24 -5.08
N THR A 14 -3.29 2.11 -6.34
CA THR A 14 -3.39 0.81 -7.00
C THR A 14 -2.03 0.39 -7.56
N LYS A 15 -1.87 -0.91 -7.76
CA LYS A 15 -0.80 -1.54 -8.54
C LYS A 15 -1.47 -2.57 -9.43
N HIS A 16 -1.13 -2.54 -10.71
CA HIS A 16 -1.47 -3.62 -11.62
C HIS A 16 -0.36 -4.67 -11.54
N ASP A 17 -0.73 -5.91 -11.23
CA ASP A 17 0.19 -7.03 -11.23
C ASP A 17 0.17 -7.71 -12.60
N LYS A 18 1.36 -7.84 -13.20
CA LYS A 18 1.49 -8.37 -14.56
C LYS A 18 1.42 -9.89 -14.62
N GLY A 19 1.59 -10.56 -13.48
CA GLY A 19 1.62 -12.03 -13.42
C GLY A 19 0.24 -12.67 -13.50
N ASP A 20 -0.77 -12.01 -12.91
CA ASP A 20 -2.14 -12.50 -12.82
C ASP A 20 -3.17 -11.56 -13.46
N ASP A 21 -2.71 -10.48 -14.11
CA ASP A 21 -3.52 -9.44 -14.75
C ASP A 21 -4.51 -8.75 -13.80
N THR A 22 -4.24 -8.77 -12.49
CA THR A 22 -5.13 -8.18 -11.49
C THR A 22 -4.70 -6.78 -11.07
N THR A 23 -5.67 -5.96 -10.70
CA THR A 23 -5.40 -4.69 -10.00
C THR A 23 -5.62 -4.90 -8.51
N ILE A 24 -4.61 -4.51 -7.73
CA ILE A 24 -4.63 -4.61 -6.26
C ILE A 24 -4.32 -3.25 -5.62
N ILE A 25 -4.59 -3.14 -4.33
CA ILE A 25 -4.08 -2.04 -3.49
C ILE A 25 -3.08 -2.63 -2.50
N PRO A 26 -1.77 -2.47 -2.76
CA PRO A 26 -0.74 -3.11 -1.95
C PRO A 26 -0.54 -2.41 -0.60
N GLY A 27 -0.27 -3.20 0.42
CA GLY A 27 0.08 -2.78 1.77
C GLY A 27 1.39 -3.40 2.26
N LYS A 28 1.84 -3.02 3.46
CA LYS A 28 3.10 -3.53 4.04
C LYS A 28 3.01 -5.01 4.46
N ALA A 29 1.81 -5.49 4.71
CA ALA A 29 1.52 -6.80 5.30
C ALA A 29 0.47 -7.59 4.50
N GLY A 30 0.27 -7.23 3.23
CA GLY A 30 -0.70 -7.88 2.34
C GLY A 30 -1.31 -6.87 1.37
N GLN A 31 -2.54 -7.10 0.94
CA GLN A 31 -3.18 -6.29 -0.10
C GLN A 31 -4.71 -6.31 0.02
N LEU A 32 -5.35 -5.33 -0.62
CA LEU A 32 -6.79 -5.32 -0.87
C LEU A 32 -7.05 -5.64 -2.35
N TYR A 33 -8.13 -6.35 -2.64
CA TYR A 33 -8.54 -6.75 -3.98
C TYR A 33 -10.07 -6.89 -4.06
N GLU A 34 -10.63 -6.86 -5.27
CA GLU A 34 -12.04 -7.17 -5.50
C GLU A 34 -12.28 -8.66 -5.28
N TYR A 35 -13.32 -9.02 -4.53
CA TYR A 35 -13.64 -10.43 -4.26
C TYR A 35 -14.88 -10.90 -5.02
N SER A 36 -15.90 -10.04 -5.06
CA SER A 36 -17.13 -10.22 -5.84
C SER A 36 -17.68 -8.85 -6.24
N ASP A 37 -18.86 -8.83 -6.88
CA ASP A 37 -19.54 -7.58 -7.25
C ASP A 37 -19.91 -6.70 -6.05
N GLU A 38 -20.07 -7.33 -4.87
CA GLU A 38 -20.55 -6.68 -3.63
C GLU A 38 -19.46 -6.57 -2.55
N GLU A 39 -18.43 -7.42 -2.59
CA GLU A 39 -17.43 -7.52 -1.55
C GLU A 39 -16.02 -7.24 -2.05
N PHE A 40 -15.24 -6.59 -1.19
CA PHE A 40 -13.79 -6.54 -1.30
C PHE A 40 -13.17 -7.53 -0.34
N ALA A 41 -11.92 -7.91 -0.58
CA ALA A 41 -11.16 -8.73 0.36
C ALA A 41 -9.84 -8.08 0.75
N VAL A 42 -9.41 -8.40 1.97
CA VAL A 42 -8.10 -8.10 2.51
C VAL A 42 -7.37 -9.42 2.73
N MET A 43 -6.18 -9.53 2.13
CA MET A 43 -5.24 -10.59 2.45
C MET A 43 -4.18 -10.04 3.41
N TYR A 44 -3.89 -10.79 4.47
CA TYR A 44 -2.78 -10.55 5.38
C TYR A 44 -1.76 -11.67 5.24
N ILE A 45 -0.66 -11.35 4.57
CA ILE A 45 0.49 -12.24 4.40
C ILE A 45 1.75 -11.38 4.48
N LEU A 46 2.65 -11.74 5.39
CA LEU A 46 3.93 -11.04 5.50
C LEU A 46 4.88 -11.55 4.44
N PRO A 47 5.73 -10.69 3.85
CA PRO A 47 6.82 -11.15 3.01
C PRO A 47 7.67 -12.18 3.75
N ALA A 48 8.14 -13.22 3.05
CA ALA A 48 8.97 -14.29 3.62
C ALA A 48 10.23 -13.78 4.35
N THR A 49 10.67 -12.55 4.06
CA THR A 49 11.78 -11.86 4.73
C THR A 49 11.44 -11.33 6.13
N LYS A 50 10.19 -11.47 6.59
CA LYS A 50 9.75 -11.02 7.92
C LYS A 50 9.25 -12.21 8.75
N PRO A 51 9.49 -12.20 10.07
CA PRO A 51 8.96 -13.24 10.94
C PRO A 51 7.43 -13.21 10.95
N ALA A 52 6.83 -14.40 11.00
CA ALA A 52 5.40 -14.59 11.18
C ALA A 52 4.89 -13.85 12.44
N ARG A 53 3.65 -13.37 12.40
CA ARG A 53 3.05 -12.60 13.50
C ARG A 53 1.66 -13.14 13.88
N PRO A 54 1.57 -14.37 14.41
CA PRO A 54 0.29 -15.03 14.71
C PRO A 54 -0.58 -14.22 15.68
N ARG A 55 0.02 -13.60 16.70
CA ARG A 55 -0.72 -12.74 17.66
C ARG A 55 -1.36 -11.51 16.99
N VAL A 56 -0.70 -10.94 15.97
CA VAL A 56 -1.25 -9.79 15.23
C VAL A 56 -2.38 -10.25 14.33
N TRP A 57 -2.20 -11.37 13.62
CA TRP A 57 -3.22 -11.97 12.78
C TRP A 57 -4.47 -12.30 13.59
N ASN A 58 -4.34 -13.10 14.65
CA ASN A 58 -5.48 -13.52 15.49
C ASN A 58 -6.25 -12.31 16.04
N ARG A 59 -5.55 -11.33 16.62
CA ARG A 59 -6.19 -10.11 17.13
C ARG A 59 -6.94 -9.35 16.04
N MET A 60 -6.35 -9.17 14.87
CA MET A 60 -6.99 -8.41 13.80
C MET A 60 -8.14 -9.18 13.17
N ARG A 61 -8.00 -10.50 12.98
CA ARG A 61 -9.07 -11.39 12.53
C ARG A 61 -10.29 -11.27 13.44
N ASP A 62 -10.09 -11.35 14.76
CA ASP A 62 -11.18 -11.27 15.73
C ASP A 62 -11.86 -9.89 15.70
N LEU A 63 -11.09 -8.79 15.56
CA LEU A 63 -11.64 -7.44 15.38
C LEU A 63 -12.43 -7.30 14.07
N CYS A 64 -11.95 -7.91 12.98
CA CYS A 64 -12.63 -7.87 11.69
C CYS A 64 -13.93 -8.69 11.73
N ALA A 65 -13.90 -9.88 12.33
CA ALA A 65 -15.08 -10.71 12.52
C ALA A 65 -16.13 -10.01 13.40
N ALA A 66 -15.71 -9.35 14.49
CA ALA A 66 -16.60 -8.56 15.33
C ALA A 66 -17.26 -7.37 14.59
N ALA A 67 -16.61 -6.83 13.56
CA ALA A 67 -17.17 -5.80 12.68
C ALA A 67 -18.01 -6.38 11.53
N GLY A 68 -18.26 -7.69 11.51
CA GLY A 68 -19.07 -8.37 10.49
C GLY A 68 -18.33 -8.67 9.18
N MET A 69 -16.99 -8.68 9.18
CA MET A 69 -16.21 -9.16 8.03
C MET A 69 -16.23 -10.70 7.97
N VAL A 70 -16.21 -11.28 6.77
CA VAL A 70 -16.30 -12.73 6.57
C VAL A 70 -14.92 -13.34 6.42
N LEU A 71 -14.58 -14.31 7.26
CA LEU A 71 -13.30 -15.04 7.17
C LEU A 71 -13.31 -15.97 5.96
N ARG A 72 -12.36 -15.80 5.03
CA ARG A 72 -12.23 -16.61 3.80
C ARG A 72 -11.11 -17.62 3.90
N GLN A 73 -10.00 -17.25 4.53
CA GLN A 73 -8.86 -18.13 4.77
C GLN A 73 -8.31 -17.88 6.17
N ASN A 74 -7.94 -18.95 6.86
CA ASN A 74 -7.41 -18.88 8.22
C ASN A 74 -6.22 -19.83 8.36
N GLY A 75 -5.01 -19.29 8.25
CA GLY A 75 -3.78 -19.95 8.66
C GLY A 75 -3.33 -19.49 10.04
N ASP A 76 -2.22 -20.07 10.52
CA ASP A 76 -1.69 -19.79 11.87
C ASP A 76 -1.27 -18.33 12.07
N ALA A 77 -0.75 -17.70 11.02
CA ALA A 77 -0.23 -16.33 11.06
C ALA A 77 -0.60 -15.48 9.86
N GLU A 78 -1.49 -15.98 9.00
CA GLU A 78 -1.90 -15.37 7.74
C GLU A 78 -3.34 -15.77 7.38
N GLY A 79 -3.94 -15.02 6.46
CA GLY A 79 -5.28 -15.34 5.98
C GLY A 79 -5.92 -14.19 5.23
N ALA A 80 -7.22 -14.34 4.97
CA ALA A 80 -7.99 -13.38 4.21
C ALA A 80 -9.40 -13.22 4.78
N LEU A 81 -9.93 -11.99 4.73
CA LEU A 81 -11.32 -11.69 5.05
C LEU A 81 -11.95 -10.86 3.93
N SER A 82 -13.23 -11.09 3.63
CA SER A 82 -14.02 -10.18 2.79
C SER A 82 -14.83 -9.19 3.63
N PHE A 83 -15.17 -8.06 3.02
CA PHE A 83 -15.86 -6.94 3.65
C PHE A 83 -16.73 -6.17 2.67
N ASN A 84 -17.78 -5.55 3.20
CA ASN A 84 -18.59 -4.58 2.48
C ASN A 84 -17.80 -3.27 2.35
N PRO A 85 -17.48 -2.81 1.12
CA PRO A 85 -16.63 -1.65 0.92
C PRO A 85 -17.37 -0.31 1.16
N GLU A 86 -18.69 -0.33 1.38
CA GLU A 86 -19.48 0.82 1.83
C GLU A 86 -19.52 0.94 3.36
N ASN A 87 -19.19 -0.14 4.09
CA ASN A 87 -19.11 -0.10 5.55
C ASN A 87 -17.80 0.54 6.02
N ARG A 88 -17.90 1.77 6.55
CA ARG A 88 -16.75 2.57 6.99
C ARG A 88 -15.87 1.89 8.03
N GLU A 89 -16.43 1.11 8.94
CA GLU A 89 -15.66 0.42 9.97
C GLU A 89 -14.84 -0.72 9.37
N GLN A 90 -15.47 -1.56 8.55
CA GLN A 90 -14.80 -2.67 7.90
C GLN A 90 -13.68 -2.18 6.97
N VAL A 91 -13.92 -1.11 6.19
CA VAL A 91 -12.90 -0.46 5.36
C VAL A 91 -11.70 0.01 6.17
N LYS A 92 -11.94 0.64 7.33
CA LYS A 92 -10.87 1.11 8.21
C LYS A 92 -10.03 -0.06 8.73
N LEU A 93 -10.68 -1.16 9.11
CA LEU A 93 -10.00 -2.36 9.59
C LEU A 93 -9.19 -3.04 8.47
N ALA A 94 -9.76 -3.18 7.28
CA ALA A 94 -9.09 -3.75 6.11
C ALA A 94 -7.82 -2.97 5.72
N ILE A 95 -7.91 -1.64 5.59
CA ILE A 95 -6.76 -0.77 5.30
C ILE A 95 -5.67 -0.91 6.37
N LYS A 96 -6.07 -1.01 7.64
CA LYS A 96 -5.16 -1.17 8.78
C LYS A 96 -4.46 -2.54 8.75
N LEU A 97 -5.22 -3.61 8.50
CA LEU A 97 -4.74 -4.98 8.48
C LEU A 97 -3.68 -5.19 7.40
N ALA A 98 -3.97 -4.81 6.15
CA ALA A 98 -2.99 -4.87 5.07
C ALA A 98 -1.83 -3.87 5.25
N GLY A 99 -2.00 -2.85 6.09
CA GLY A 99 -1.02 -1.79 6.28
C GLY A 99 -0.87 -0.92 5.03
N VAL A 100 -1.99 -0.62 4.38
CA VAL A 100 -2.04 0.22 3.18
C VAL A 100 -1.81 1.68 3.57
N LYS A 101 -0.95 2.38 2.80
CA LYS A 101 -0.69 3.81 3.00
C LYS A 101 -1.60 4.65 2.13
N ARG A 102 -2.20 5.69 2.73
CA ARG A 102 -2.95 6.71 2.01
C ARG A 102 -1.99 7.67 1.28
N LYS A 103 -2.42 8.15 0.11
CA LYS A 103 -1.80 9.26 -0.62
C LYS A 103 -1.81 10.49 0.28
N ARG A 104 -0.63 11.08 0.46
CA ARG A 104 -0.45 12.30 1.25
C ARG A 104 -1.16 13.45 0.55
N GLN A 105 -1.93 14.24 1.31
CA GLN A 105 -2.40 15.54 0.86
C GLN A 105 -1.44 16.61 1.38
N MET A 106 -0.86 17.38 0.47
CA MET A 106 0.01 18.51 0.79
C MET A 106 -0.78 19.80 0.63
N SER A 107 -0.63 20.75 1.56
CA SER A 107 -1.11 22.12 1.35
C SER A 107 -0.31 22.82 0.25
N GLU A 108 -0.83 23.91 -0.31
CA GLU A 108 -0.12 24.69 -1.34
C GLU A 108 1.29 25.11 -0.89
N LYS A 109 1.42 25.57 0.36
CA LYS A 109 2.73 25.90 0.95
C LYS A 109 3.67 24.68 0.98
N GLN A 110 3.16 23.50 1.33
CA GLN A 110 3.96 22.27 1.34
C GLN A 110 4.34 21.81 -0.07
N LYS A 111 3.45 21.98 -1.06
CA LYS A 111 3.75 21.69 -2.47
C LYS A 111 4.89 22.57 -2.97
N ALA A 112 4.83 23.88 -2.74
CA ALA A 112 5.88 24.82 -3.14
C ALA A 112 7.25 24.46 -2.54
N VAL A 113 7.28 24.10 -1.25
CA VAL A 113 8.52 23.64 -0.58
C VAL A 113 9.04 22.32 -1.20
N ALA A 114 8.14 21.36 -1.46
CA ALA A 114 8.52 20.09 -2.06
C ALA A 114 9.08 20.26 -3.49
N GLU A 115 8.48 21.15 -4.29
CA GLU A 115 8.96 21.48 -5.64
C GLU A 115 10.34 22.13 -5.63
N ALA A 116 10.57 23.10 -4.72
CA ALA A 116 11.87 23.74 -4.57
C ALA A 116 12.95 22.73 -4.17
N ALA A 117 12.65 21.85 -3.20
CA ALA A 117 13.56 20.80 -2.78
C ALA A 117 13.88 19.82 -3.92
N LEU A 118 12.87 19.45 -4.73
CA LEU A 118 13.05 18.56 -5.88
C LEU A 118 13.95 19.20 -6.95
N ARG A 119 13.74 20.48 -7.26
CA ARG A 119 14.58 21.24 -8.21
C ARG A 119 16.05 21.27 -7.76
N LEU A 120 16.30 21.55 -6.48
CA LEU A 120 17.65 21.57 -5.92
C LEU A 120 18.32 20.19 -6.00
N ALA A 121 17.58 19.13 -5.66
CA ALA A 121 18.09 17.75 -5.75
C ALA A 121 18.47 17.36 -7.19
N PHE A 122 17.65 17.74 -8.17
CA PHE A 122 17.95 17.49 -9.59
C PHE A 122 19.16 18.29 -10.09
N ALA A 123 19.34 19.53 -9.64
CA ALA A 123 20.50 20.34 -10.00
C ALA A 123 21.80 19.72 -9.44
N ARG A 124 21.79 19.29 -8.16
CA ARG A 124 22.92 18.59 -7.54
C ARG A 124 23.31 17.31 -8.28
N LYS A 125 22.32 16.51 -8.68
CA LYS A 125 22.56 15.27 -9.43
C LYS A 125 23.13 15.50 -10.84
N ARG A 126 22.83 16.65 -11.45
CA ARG A 126 23.38 17.05 -12.76
C ARG A 126 24.77 17.69 -12.66
N GLY A 127 25.10 18.32 -11.53
CA GLY A 127 26.40 18.96 -11.30
C GLY A 127 27.54 18.00 -10.95
N THR A 128 27.29 16.70 -10.79
CA THR A 128 28.31 15.68 -10.52
C THR A 128 28.70 14.93 -11.79
N ALA A 129 29.38 15.60 -12.70
CA ALA A 129 30.25 14.99 -13.70
C ALA A 129 31.50 15.88 -13.77
N VAL A 130 32.47 15.61 -12.90
CA VAL A 130 33.77 16.27 -12.94
C VAL A 130 34.67 15.42 -13.86
N PRO A 131 35.16 15.95 -14.98
CA PRO A 131 36.19 15.28 -15.75
C PRO A 131 37.50 15.34 -14.96
N THR A 132 38.11 14.20 -14.70
CA THR A 132 39.50 14.12 -14.21
C THR A 132 40.42 14.61 -15.32
N GLU A 133 40.91 15.84 -15.21
CA GLU A 133 42.08 16.32 -15.95
C GLU A 133 43.37 15.78 -15.34
N GLY A 134 44.30 15.39 -16.21
CA GLY A 134 45.67 14.98 -15.89
C GLY A 134 46.04 13.73 -16.68
N THR A 135 46.82 13.82 -17.76
CA THR A 135 48.27 13.98 -17.63
C THR A 135 48.86 14.58 -18.91
N LEU A 136 49.58 15.69 -18.76
CA LEU A 136 50.54 16.23 -19.72
C LEU A 136 51.68 15.21 -19.91
N ALA A 137 51.96 14.84 -21.16
CA ALA A 137 53.20 14.18 -21.54
C ALA A 137 53.87 15.02 -22.64
N THR A 138 54.88 15.78 -22.23
CA THR A 138 56.03 16.18 -23.06
C THR A 138 57.00 15.02 -23.19
#